data_AF-A0A0P0NZ04-F1
#
_entry.id   AF-A0A0P0NZ04-F1
#
_cell.length_a   1.000
_cell.length_b   1.000
_cell.length_c   1.000
_cell.angle_alpha   90.00
_cell.angle_beta   90.00
_cell.angle_gamma   90.00
#
_symmetry.space_group_name_H-M   'P 1'
#
loop_
_entity.id
_entity.type
_entity.pdbx_description
1 polymer ?
#
loop_
_entity_poly.entity_id
_entity_poly.type
_entity_poly.pdbx_seq_one_letter_code
_entity_poly.pdbx_strand_id
1 'polypeptide(L)'
;MQKLTRGLVGTAGVLALLMAVVFWLRPAELGGKLGLEPVGALGLASLRADLGGFFGAAGVFALLAAVRNRRDLLLVPITLIGIALAGRMLSLALTGLSPPLIQPIVVEAVLLAIMVLGYRGLNKSSV
;
A
#
# COMPACT_ATOMS: atom_id res chain seq x y z
N MET A 1 -6.43 -13.25 -18.89
CA MET A 1 -6.49 -12.09 -17.98
C MET A 1 -6.30 -12.45 -16.50
N GLN A 2 -7.02 -13.43 -15.95
CA GLN A 2 -6.94 -13.77 -14.51
C GLN A 2 -5.52 -14.12 -14.01
N LYS A 3 -4.73 -14.89 -14.77
CA LYS A 3 -3.33 -15.22 -14.40
C LYS A 3 -2.45 -13.97 -14.27
N LEU A 4 -2.64 -12.99 -15.16
CA LEU A 4 -1.88 -11.74 -15.17
C LEU A 4 -2.25 -10.87 -13.97
N THR A 5 -3.55 -10.62 -13.73
CA THR A 5 -3.98 -9.80 -12.59
C THR A 5 -3.60 -10.44 -11.26
N ARG A 6 -3.71 -11.76 -11.14
CA ARG A 6 -3.26 -12.52 -9.97
C ARG A 6 -1.75 -12.39 -9.74
N GLY A 7 -0.96 -12.46 -10.82
CA GLY A 7 0.48 -12.24 -10.76
C GLY A 7 0.85 -10.83 -10.29
N LEU A 8 0.23 -9.80 -10.88
CA LEU A 8 0.46 -8.40 -10.51
C LEU A 8 0.10 -8.11 -9.05
N VAL A 9 -1.05 -8.62 -8.59
CA VAL A 9 -1.49 -8.51 -7.19
C VAL A 9 -0.49 -9.19 -6.25
N GLY A 10 -0.02 -10.40 -6.61
CA GLY A 10 0.96 -11.13 -5.82
C GLY A 10 2.29 -10.38 -5.71
N THR A 11 2.80 -9.88 -6.83
CA THR A 11 4.03 -9.08 -6.86
C THR A 11 3.89 -7.80 -6.04
N ALA A 12 2.78 -7.07 -6.19
CA ALA A 12 2.50 -5.89 -5.38
C ALA A 12 2.43 -6.22 -3.88
N GLY A 13 1.82 -7.35 -3.52
CA GLY A 13 1.78 -7.84 -2.14
C GLY A 13 3.17 -8.13 -1.57
N VAL A 14 4.04 -8.80 -2.34
CA VAL A 14 5.44 -9.05 -1.93
C VAL A 14 6.21 -7.74 -1.76
N LEU A 15 6.10 -6.81 -2.71
CA LEU A 15 6.78 -5.52 -2.61
C LEU A 15 6.32 -4.72 -1.38
N ALA A 16 5.03 -4.73 -1.08
CA ALA A 16 4.49 -4.10 0.14
C ALA A 16 5.02 -4.78 1.42
N LEU A 17 5.13 -6.10 1.45
CA LEU A 17 5.75 -6.82 2.57
C LEU A 17 7.23 -6.46 2.75
N LEU A 18 7.98 -6.34 1.65
CA LEU A 18 9.37 -5.87 1.73
C LEU A 18 9.43 -4.45 2.31
N MET A 19 8.50 -3.57 1.94
CA MET A 19 8.41 -2.24 2.53
C MET A 19 8.07 -2.27 4.03
N ALA A 20 7.17 -3.15 4.46
CA ALA A 20 6.87 -3.36 5.87
C ALA A 20 8.12 -3.80 6.65
N VAL A 21 8.88 -4.75 6.12
CA VAL A 21 10.15 -5.21 6.71
C VAL A 21 11.15 -4.06 6.85
N VAL A 22 11.29 -3.23 5.81
CA VAL A 22 12.17 -2.05 5.88
C VAL A 22 11.67 -1.05 6.92
N PHE A 23 10.36 -0.79 7.04
CA PHE A 23 9.84 0.07 8.10
C PHE A 23 10.09 -0.50 9.50
N TRP A 24 10.01 -1.81 9.70
CA TRP A 24 10.30 -2.42 11.01
C TRP A 24 11.79 -2.38 11.36
N LEU A 25 12.67 -2.62 10.40
CA LEU A 25 14.11 -2.70 10.64
C LEU A 25 14.81 -1.33 10.58
N ARG A 26 14.43 -0.48 9.62
CA ARG A 26 15.07 0.80 9.26
C ARG A 26 14.05 1.91 9.00
N PRO A 27 13.19 2.26 9.99
CA PRO A 27 12.08 3.20 9.79
C PRO A 27 12.52 4.59 9.33
N ALA A 28 13.63 5.12 9.85
CA ALA A 28 14.10 6.47 9.50
C ALA A 28 14.54 6.58 8.03
N GLU A 29 15.15 5.53 7.48
CA GLU A 29 15.64 5.53 6.09
C GLU A 29 14.48 5.65 5.09
N LEU A 30 13.42 4.87 5.30
CA LEU A 30 12.27 4.87 4.42
C LEU A 30 11.29 6.00 4.73
N GLY A 31 11.13 6.36 6.02
CA GLY A 31 10.37 7.53 6.45
C GLY A 31 10.90 8.81 5.80
N GLY A 32 12.23 9.01 5.80
CA GLY A 32 12.85 10.17 5.15
C GLY A 32 12.54 10.27 3.66
N LYS A 33 12.48 9.14 2.93
CA LYS A 33 12.07 9.11 1.50
C LYS A 33 10.60 9.50 1.28
N LEU A 34 9.77 9.40 2.31
CA LEU A 34 8.38 9.84 2.31
C LEU A 34 8.18 11.25 2.90
N GLY A 35 9.27 11.93 3.29
CA GLY A 35 9.22 13.23 3.94
C GLY A 35 8.85 13.18 5.43
N LEU A 36 9.08 12.05 6.09
CA LEU A 36 8.82 11.85 7.52
C LEU A 36 10.14 11.84 8.30
N GLU A 37 10.26 12.77 9.25
CA GLU A 37 11.37 12.81 10.20
C GLU A 37 10.89 12.33 11.59
N PRO A 38 11.45 11.25 12.14
CA PRO A 38 11.03 10.73 13.44
C PRO A 38 11.58 11.57 14.59
N VAL A 39 10.70 11.99 15.51
CA VAL A 39 11.11 12.66 16.75
C VAL A 39 11.43 11.63 17.83
N GLY A 40 12.73 11.37 18.03
CA GLY A 40 13.25 10.48 19.06
C GLY A 40 12.74 9.03 18.94
N ALA A 41 12.76 8.31 20.06
CA ALA A 41 12.34 6.90 20.11
C ALA A 41 10.85 6.71 19.76
N LEU A 42 9.99 7.66 20.15
CA LEU A 42 8.56 7.60 19.87
C LEU A 42 8.27 7.72 18.38
N GLY A 43 8.89 8.67 17.67
CA GLY A 43 8.72 8.80 16.22
C GLY A 43 9.15 7.55 15.47
N LEU A 44 10.25 6.90 15.89
CA LEU A 44 10.67 5.62 15.32
C LEU A 44 9.67 4.50 15.62
N ALA A 45 9.02 4.50 16.78
CA ALA A 45 7.97 3.53 17.12
C ALA A 45 6.71 3.74 16.28
N SER A 46 6.26 4.98 16.10
CA SER A 46 5.13 5.33 15.23
C SER A 46 5.38 4.92 13.78
N LEU A 47 6.59 5.17 13.24
CA LEU A 47 6.92 4.72 11.88
C LEU A 47 6.80 3.20 11.72
N ARG A 48 7.22 2.41 12.72
CA ARG A 48 7.09 0.95 12.69
C ARG A 48 5.63 0.49 12.78
N ALA A 49 4.86 1.12 13.66
CA ALA A 49 3.47 0.76 13.89
C ALA A 49 2.59 1.16 12.70
N ASP A 50 2.64 2.43 12.31
CA ASP A 50 1.70 3.01 11.37
C ASP A 50 2.06 2.67 9.92
N LEU A 51 3.32 2.93 9.51
CA LEU A 51 3.75 2.69 8.14
C LEU A 51 4.08 1.21 7.93
N GLY A 52 4.79 0.59 8.88
CA GLY A 52 5.03 -0.86 8.86
C GLY A 52 3.72 -1.65 8.91
N GLY A 53 2.76 -1.24 9.74
CA GLY A 53 1.41 -1.83 9.80
C GLY A 53 0.62 -1.63 8.50
N PHE A 54 0.64 -0.42 7.92
CA PHE A 54 -0.04 -0.12 6.66
C PHE A 54 0.45 -1.00 5.51
N PHE A 55 1.77 -1.01 5.27
CA PHE A 55 2.37 -1.83 4.21
C PHE A 55 2.27 -3.32 4.52
N GLY A 56 2.37 -3.71 5.79
CA GLY A 56 2.23 -5.09 6.24
C GLY A 56 0.84 -5.63 5.97
N ALA A 57 -0.21 -4.91 6.38
CA ALA A 57 -1.60 -5.29 6.14
C ALA A 57 -1.91 -5.33 4.64
N ALA A 58 -1.55 -4.28 3.90
CA ALA A 58 -1.75 -4.25 2.45
C ALA A 58 -1.05 -5.43 1.75
N GLY A 59 0.20 -5.71 2.15
CA GLY A 59 1.02 -6.79 1.58
C GLY A 59 0.50 -8.18 1.89
N VAL A 60 0.20 -8.47 3.15
CA VAL A 60 -0.36 -9.78 3.58
C VAL A 60 -1.66 -10.08 2.84
N PHE A 61 -2.60 -9.14 2.84
CA PHE A 61 -3.91 -9.37 2.24
C PHE A 61 -3.85 -9.45 0.72
N ALA A 62 -3.02 -8.64 0.05
CA ALA A 62 -2.80 -8.76 -1.39
C ALA A 62 -2.16 -10.11 -1.77
N LEU A 63 -1.13 -10.54 -1.04
CA LEU A 63 -0.47 -11.82 -1.30
C LEU A 63 -1.41 -13.00 -1.03
N LEU A 64 -2.17 -12.97 0.08
CA LEU A 64 -3.17 -13.99 0.38
C LEU A 64 -4.28 -14.03 -0.68
N ALA A 65 -4.74 -12.88 -1.16
CA ALA A 65 -5.69 -12.80 -2.27
C ALA A 65 -5.15 -13.49 -3.53
N ALA A 66 -3.89 -13.23 -3.87
CA ALA A 66 -3.23 -13.87 -4.99
C ALA A 66 -3.03 -15.38 -4.78
N VAL A 67 -2.57 -15.82 -3.60
CA VAL A 67 -2.34 -17.25 -3.32
C VAL A 67 -3.66 -18.02 -3.32
N ARG A 68 -4.68 -17.50 -2.64
CA ARG A 68 -6.00 -18.16 -2.49
C ARG A 68 -6.97 -17.86 -3.62
N ASN A 69 -6.59 -17.03 -4.60
CA ASN A 69 -7.45 -16.58 -5.70
C ASN A 69 -8.80 -15.99 -5.22
N ARG A 70 -8.76 -15.22 -4.11
CA ARG A 70 -9.94 -14.72 -3.40
C ARG A 70 -9.99 -13.20 -3.44
N ARG A 71 -10.99 -12.65 -4.14
CA ARG A 71 -11.10 -11.21 -4.37
C ARG A 71 -11.45 -10.41 -3.12
N ASP A 72 -12.22 -10.98 -2.20
CA ASP A 72 -12.68 -10.33 -0.96
C ASP A 72 -11.52 -9.86 -0.09
N LEU A 73 -10.39 -10.60 -0.12
CA LEU A 73 -9.16 -10.22 0.57
C LEU A 73 -8.54 -8.93 0.02
N LEU A 74 -8.84 -8.54 -1.23
CA LEU A 74 -8.36 -7.27 -1.80
C LEU A 74 -9.08 -6.05 -1.28
N LEU A 75 -10.22 -6.20 -0.58
CA LEU A 75 -10.91 -5.05 0.00
C LEU A 75 -10.00 -4.32 1.01
N VAL A 76 -9.19 -5.04 1.78
CA VAL A 76 -8.25 -4.45 2.74
C VAL A 76 -7.23 -3.52 2.06
N PRO A 77 -6.38 -3.99 1.12
CA PRO A 77 -5.43 -3.10 0.44
C PRO A 77 -6.12 -2.02 -0.41
N ILE A 78 -7.30 -2.30 -1.00
CA ILE A 78 -8.07 -1.28 -1.73
C ILE A 78 -8.48 -0.14 -0.80
N THR A 79 -9.00 -0.45 0.39
CA THR A 79 -9.42 0.57 1.35
C THR A 79 -8.23 1.34 1.90
N LEU A 80 -7.15 0.67 2.29
CA LEU A 80 -5.95 1.32 2.82
C LEU A 80 -5.34 2.30 1.79
N ILE A 81 -5.07 1.82 0.58
CA ILE A 81 -4.43 2.62 -0.48
C ILE A 81 -5.38 3.69 -1.01
N GLY A 82 -6.68 3.36 -1.13
CA GLY A 82 -7.69 4.32 -1.56
C GLY A 82 -7.84 5.50 -0.60
N ILE A 83 -7.84 5.25 0.71
CA ILE A 83 -7.89 6.31 1.72
C ILE A 83 -6.59 7.12 1.74
N ALA A 84 -5.43 6.47 1.60
CA ALA A 84 -4.14 7.17 1.51
C ALA A 84 -4.11 8.13 0.30
N LEU A 85 -4.54 7.65 -0.87
CA LEU A 85 -4.63 8.46 -2.08
C LEU A 85 -5.63 9.61 -1.92
N ALA A 86 -6.77 9.39 -1.26
CA ALA A 86 -7.71 10.45 -0.94
C ALA A 86 -7.09 11.53 -0.04
N GLY A 87 -6.27 11.13 0.94
CA GLY A 87 -5.47 12.04 1.75
C GLY A 87 -4.51 12.89 0.91
N ARG A 88 -3.84 12.29 -0.09
CA ARG A 88 -2.99 13.03 -1.04
C ARG A 88 -3.79 13.98 -1.92
N MET A 89 -4.99 13.60 -2.37
CA MET A 89 -5.86 14.48 -3.14
C MET A 89 -6.32 15.68 -2.31
N LEU A 90 -6.61 15.47 -1.02
CA LEU A 90 -6.87 16.56 -0.10
C LEU A 90 -5.66 17.48 0.04
N SER A 91 -4.44 16.93 0.20
CA SER A 91 -3.22 17.75 0.23
C SER A 91 -3.06 18.58 -1.04
N LEU A 92 -3.26 17.99 -2.23
CA LEU A 92 -3.22 18.73 -3.50
C LEU A 92 -4.25 19.86 -3.54
N ALA A 93 -5.47 19.62 -3.06
CA ALA A 93 -6.53 20.62 -3.05
C ALA A 93 -6.21 21.79 -2.11
N LEU A 94 -5.50 21.54 -1.00
CA LEU A 94 -5.17 22.54 0.01
C LEU A 94 -3.87 23.30 -0.28
N THR A 95 -2.84 22.62 -0.77
CA THR A 95 -1.49 23.19 -0.92
C THR A 95 -1.03 23.33 -2.37
N GLY A 96 -1.83 22.86 -3.33
CA GLY A 96 -1.46 22.78 -4.73
C GLY A 96 -0.53 21.59 -5.05
N LEU A 97 -0.24 21.41 -6.34
CA LEU A 97 0.68 20.37 -6.81
C LEU A 97 2.13 20.81 -6.61
N SER A 98 2.93 19.97 -5.94
CA SER A 98 4.38 20.14 -5.85
C SER A 98 5.09 18.87 -6.33
N PRO A 99 6.31 18.97 -6.90
CA PRO A 99 7.03 17.81 -7.43
C PRO A 99 7.18 16.63 -6.46
N PRO A 100 7.47 16.83 -5.16
CA PRO A 100 7.57 15.72 -4.21
C PRO A 100 6.27 14.94 -3.99
N LEU A 101 5.11 15.52 -4.29
CA LEU A 101 3.80 14.86 -4.15
C LEU A 101 3.52 13.90 -5.31
N ILE A 102 4.13 14.11 -6.48
CA ILE A 102 3.81 13.36 -7.70
C ILE A 102 4.13 11.87 -7.53
N GLN A 103 5.33 11.54 -7.06
CA GLN A 103 5.78 10.15 -6.93
C GLN A 103 4.84 9.30 -6.05
N PRO A 104 4.52 9.68 -4.79
CA PRO A 104 3.63 8.87 -3.95
C PRO A 104 2.23 8.75 -4.55
N ILE A 105 1.68 9.81 -5.16
CA ILE A 105 0.37 9.76 -5.84
C ILE A 105 0.36 8.73 -6.97
N VAL A 106 1.39 8.74 -7.82
CA VAL A 106 1.50 7.80 -8.94
C VAL A 106 1.60 6.37 -8.43
N VAL A 107 2.43 6.13 -7.41
CA VAL A 107 2.58 4.80 -6.80
C VAL A 107 1.26 4.30 -6.22
N GLU A 108 0.58 5.13 -5.43
CA GLU A 108 -0.71 4.80 -4.82
C GLU A 108 -1.79 4.53 -5.88
N ALA A 109 -1.87 5.37 -6.92
CA ALA A 109 -2.83 5.20 -8.01
C ALA A 109 -2.59 3.91 -8.81
N VAL A 110 -1.33 3.59 -9.13
CA VAL A 110 -0.97 2.36 -9.83
C VAL A 110 -1.29 1.13 -8.98
N LEU A 111 -0.92 1.14 -7.70
CA LEU A 111 -1.23 0.03 -6.79
C LEU A 111 -2.74 -0.14 -6.63
N LEU A 112 -3.49 0.94 -6.45
CA LEU A 112 -4.95 0.90 -6.35
C LEU A 112 -5.57 0.33 -7.64
N ALA A 113 -5.10 0.74 -8.81
CA ALA A 113 -5.55 0.20 -10.09
C ALA A 113 -5.29 -1.32 -10.19
N ILE A 114 -4.10 -1.79 -9.81
CA ILE A 114 -3.77 -3.22 -9.76
C ILE A 114 -4.73 -3.97 -8.83
N MET A 115 -5.00 -3.44 -7.62
CA MET A 115 -5.88 -4.09 -6.66
C MET A 115 -7.33 -4.12 -7.14
N VAL A 116 -7.84 -3.03 -7.75
CA VAL A 116 -9.19 -2.97 -8.31
C VAL A 116 -9.35 -3.92 -9.50
N LEU A 117 -8.35 -3.99 -10.40
CA LEU A 117 -8.34 -4.95 -11.50
C LEU A 117 -8.26 -6.39 -10.99
N GLY A 118 -7.47 -6.62 -9.94
CA GLY A 118 -7.43 -7.88 -9.19
C GLY A 118 -8.81 -8.24 -8.63
N TYR A 119 -9.49 -7.31 -7.98
CA TYR A 119 -10.82 -7.53 -7.39
C TYR A 119 -11.86 -7.92 -8.44
N ARG A 120 -11.78 -7.34 -9.64
CA ARG A 120 -12.64 -7.69 -10.77
C ARG A 120 -12.27 -9.03 -11.40
N GLY A 121 -11.01 -9.46 -11.32
CA GLY A 121 -10.50 -10.64 -11.99
C GLY A 121 -10.37 -11.92 -11.14
N LEU A 122 -10.27 -11.82 -9.81
CA LEU A 122 -10.17 -12.97 -8.89
C LEU A 122 -11.56 -13.53 -8.56
N ASN A 123 -11.60 -14.77 -8.05
CA ASN A 123 -12.86 -15.46 -7.79
C ASN A 123 -13.60 -14.83 -6.60
N LYS A 124 -14.94 -14.90 -6.65
CA LYS A 124 -15.79 -14.58 -5.48
C LYS A 124 -15.50 -15.60 -4.38
N SER A 125 -15.55 -15.17 -3.12
CA SER A 125 -15.60 -16.12 -2.00
C SER A 125 -16.91 -16.88 -2.08
N SER A 126 -16.85 -18.21 -2.14
CA SER A 126 -17.98 -19.09 -1.86
C SER A 126 -18.13 -19.13 -0.35
N VAL A 127 -19.04 -18.31 0.18
CA VAL A 127 -19.61 -18.55 1.52
C VAL A 127 -20.69 -19.60 1.35
#